data_AF-J3L9C1-F1
#
_entry.id   AF-J3L9C1-F1
#
_cell.length_a   1.000
_cell.length_b   1.000
_cell.length_c   1.000
_cell.angle_alpha   90.00
_cell.angle_beta   90.00
_cell.angle_gamma   90.00
#
_symmetry.space_group_name_H-M   'P 1'
#
loop_
_entity.id
_entity.type
_entity.pdbx_description
1 polymer ?
#
loop_
_entity_poly.entity_id
_entity_poly.type
_entity_poly.pdbx_seq_one_letter_code
_entity_poly.pdbx_strand_id
1 'polypeptide(L)' 'MDAIDALVAAWLPGTEGQGVSDVLFGDHAFTGKLARTWFRSPEQLPMNVGDPHYDPLFPFGFGLETRPYN' A
#
# COMPACT_ATOMS: atom_id res chain seq x y z
N MET A 1 -10.08 13.60 7.11
CA MET A 1 -8.97 12.66 6.84
C MET A 1 -7.82 13.49 6.24
N ASP A 2 -7.58 14.67 6.81
CA ASP A 2 -6.87 15.78 6.15
C ASP A 2 -5.59 16.14 6.90
N ALA A 3 -5.08 15.20 7.70
CA ALA A 3 -3.88 15.38 8.52
C ALA A 3 -2.67 14.61 7.99
N ILE A 4 -2.82 13.84 6.91
CA ILE A 4 -1.77 12.97 6.36
C ILE A 4 -1.55 13.33 4.89
N ASP A 5 -0.39 13.90 4.57
CA ASP A 5 0.02 14.21 3.20
C ASP A 5 0.40 12.93 2.41
N ALA A 6 0.96 11.92 3.09
CA ALA A 6 1.34 10.63 2.50
C ALA A 6 1.28 9.48 3.54
N LEU A 7 0.86 8.28 3.12
CA LEU A 7 0.73 7.10 3.96
C LEU A 7 1.36 5.87 3.29
N VAL A 8 2.14 5.09 4.04
CA VAL A 8 2.79 3.86 3.58
C VAL A 8 2.34 2.67 4.43
N ALA A 9 1.87 1.61 3.78
CA ALA A 9 1.61 0.33 4.45
C ALA A 9 2.88 -0.55 4.42
N ALA A 10 3.60 -0.59 5.54
CA ALA A 10 4.88 -1.31 5.66
C ALA A 10 4.75 -2.79 6.10
N TRP A 11 3.54 -3.26 6.40
CA TRP A 11 3.27 -4.62 6.88
C TRP A 11 4.06 -4.97 8.15
N LEU A 12 4.73 -6.14 8.16
CA LEU A 12 5.61 -6.62 9.23
C LEU A 12 7.05 -6.67 8.69
N PRO A 13 7.79 -5.54 8.68
CA PRO A 13 9.05 -5.39 7.94
C PRO A 13 10.26 -6.13 8.56
N GLY A 14 10.11 -6.74 9.74
CA GLY A 14 11.22 -7.41 10.43
C GLY A 14 12.18 -6.44 11.10
N THR A 15 13.44 -6.85 11.30
CA THR A 15 14.46 -6.11 12.05
C THR A 15 15.13 -4.99 11.26
N GLU A 16 15.14 -5.09 9.93
CA GLU A 16 15.87 -4.19 9.04
C GLU A 16 15.07 -2.91 8.74
N GLY A 17 14.81 -2.11 9.79
CA GLY A 17 14.02 -0.88 9.69
C GLY A 17 14.58 0.18 8.73
N GLN A 18 15.86 0.08 8.35
CA GLN A 18 16.48 0.95 7.34
C GLN A 18 15.79 0.82 5.98
N GLY A 19 15.24 -0.35 5.63
CA GLY A 19 14.49 -0.50 4.39
C GLY A 19 13.25 0.40 4.29
N VAL A 20 12.70 0.87 5.42
CA VAL A 20 11.63 1.88 5.44
C VAL A 20 12.19 3.27 5.15
N SER A 21 13.34 3.64 5.72
CA SER A 21 13.94 4.94 5.45
C SER A 21 14.44 5.07 4.01
N ASP A 22 15.00 4.01 3.42
CA ASP A 22 15.59 4.04 2.07
C ASP A 22 14.56 4.51 1.02
N VAL A 23 13.30 4.09 1.16
CA VAL A 23 12.23 4.49 0.23
C VAL A 23 11.58 5.83 0.59
N LEU A 24 11.55 6.20 1.88
CA LEU A 24 11.01 7.49 2.33
C LEU A 24 11.91 8.66 1.94
N PHE A 25 13.23 8.46 1.96
CA PHE A 25 14.21 9.49 1.60
C PHE A 25 14.69 9.40 0.14
N GLY A 26 14.18 8.43 -0.62
CA GLY A 26 14.38 8.36 -2.07
C GLY A 26 15.71 7.73 -2.50
N ASP A 27 16.39 7.01 -1.61
CA ASP A 27 17.52 6.13 -1.98
C ASP A 27 17.02 5.01 -2.91
N HIS A 28 15.78 4.56 -2.70
CA HIS A 28 15.06 3.63 -3.56
C HIS A 28 13.64 4.11 -3.88
N ALA A 29 13.11 3.65 -5.02
CA ALA A 29 11.73 3.91 -5.42
C ALA A 29 10.73 3.01 -4.67
N PHE A 30 9.56 3.55 -4.33
CA PHE A 30 8.41 2.72 -4.02
C PHE A 30 7.99 1.94 -5.26
N THR A 31 7.94 0.61 -5.15
CA THR A 31 7.51 -0.30 -6.23
C THR A 31 6.46 -1.31 -5.76
N GLY A 32 6.19 -1.36 -4.46
CA GLY A 32 5.28 -2.33 -3.84
C GLY A 32 3.84 -2.17 -4.34
N LYS A 33 3.21 -3.30 -4.64
CA LYS A 33 1.79 -3.39 -5.02
C LYS A 33 1.05 -4.25 -4.01
N LEU A 34 -0.19 -3.88 -3.69
CA LEU A 34 -1.02 -4.59 -2.72
C LEU A 34 -1.26 -6.04 -3.14
N ALA A 35 -0.78 -6.99 -2.33
CA ALA A 35 -1.03 -8.42 -2.51
C ALA A 35 -2.44 -8.84 -2.02
N ARG A 36 -3.19 -7.93 -1.40
CA ARG A 36 -4.56 -8.13 -0.88
C ARG A 36 -5.41 -6.90 -1.15
N THR A 37 -6.69 -7.11 -1.39
CA THR A 37 -7.69 -6.04 -1.50
C THR A 37 -7.80 -5.30 -0.17
N TRP A 38 -7.78 -3.96 -0.19
CA TRP A 38 -8.10 -3.15 0.99
C TRP A 38 -9.58 -2.76 0.95
N PHE A 39 -10.37 -3.29 1.87
CA PHE A 39 -11.82 -2.99 1.96
C PHE A 39 -12.07 -1.59 2.52
N ARG A 40 -13.19 -0.95 2.12
CA ARG A 40 -13.66 0.31 2.73
C ARG A 40 -14.24 0.07 4.12
N SER A 41 -14.95 -1.05 4.27
CA SER A 41 -15.61 -1.43 5.51
C SER A 41 -15.53 -2.94 5.76
N PRO A 42 -15.42 -3.41 7.02
CA PRO A 42 -15.36 -4.84 7.33
C PRO A 42 -16.57 -5.65 6.82
N GLU A 43 -17.74 -5.02 6.70
CA GLU A 43 -18.99 -5.65 6.24
C GLU A 43 -18.94 -6.08 4.77
N GLN A 44 -17.95 -5.61 4.01
CA GLN A 44 -17.75 -6.04 2.62
C GLN A 44 -17.13 -7.44 2.52
N LEU A 45 -16.63 -8.00 3.63
CA LEU A 45 -15.95 -9.30 3.60
C LEU A 45 -16.95 -10.47 3.55
N PRO A 46 -16.64 -11.55 2.78
CA PRO A 46 -15.47 -11.71 1.92
C PRO A 46 -15.60 -10.94 0.59
N MET A 47 -14.50 -10.31 0.15
CA MET A 47 -14.41 -9.59 -1.13
C MET A 47 -13.00 -9.71 -1.71
N ASN A 48 -12.89 -10.35 -2.87
CA ASN A 48 -11.64 -10.61 -3.60
C ASN A 48 -11.73 -10.10 -5.04
N VAL A 49 -10.57 -9.96 -5.69
CA VAL A 49 -10.50 -9.57 -7.09
C VAL A 49 -11.28 -10.57 -7.97
N GLY A 50 -12.16 -10.04 -8.81
CA GLY A 50 -13.02 -10.83 -9.70
C GLY A 50 -14.43 -11.11 -9.16
N ASP A 51 -14.71 -10.81 -7.89
CA ASP A 51 -16.06 -10.96 -7.33
C ASP A 51 -17.04 -9.95 -7.98
N PRO A 52 -18.33 -10.31 -8.19
CA PRO A 52 -19.31 -9.40 -8.81
C PRO A 52 -19.54 -8.11 -8.00
N HIS A 53 -19.39 -8.16 -6.68
CA HIS A 53 -19.58 -7.04 -5.74
C HIS A 53 -18.26 -6.36 -5.34
N TYR A 54 -17.24 -6.43 -6.19
CA TYR A 54 -15.90 -5.90 -5.89
C TYR A 54 -15.86 -4.36 -5.90
N ASP A 55 -15.98 -3.74 -4.71
CA ASP A 55 -15.86 -2.29 -4.47
C ASP A 55 -14.82 -1.98 -3.37
N PRO A 56 -13.52 -2.01 -3.70
CA PRO A 56 -12.45 -1.83 -2.71
C PRO A 56 -12.12 -0.36 -2.42
N LEU A 57 -11.59 -0.07 -1.23
CA LEU A 57 -10.93 1.22 -0.94
C LEU A 57 -9.67 1.36 -1.79
N PHE A 58 -8.82 0.33 -1.76
CA PHE A 58 -7.67 0.18 -2.65
C PHE A 58 -7.70 -1.23 -3.27
N PRO A 59 -7.76 -1.36 -4.60
CA PRO A 59 -7.86 -2.66 -5.26
C PRO A 59 -6.57 -3.48 -5.10
N PHE A 60 -6.68 -4.81 -5.25
CA PHE A 60 -5.52 -5.68 -5.46
C PHE A 60 -4.60 -5.12 -6.56
N GLY A 61 -3.29 -5.14 -6.32
CA GLY A 61 -2.29 -4.58 -7.23
C GLY A 61 -2.13 -3.07 -7.15
N PHE A 62 -2.90 -2.36 -6.32
CA PHE A 62 -2.70 -0.92 -6.12
C PHE A 62 -1.37 -0.61 -5.44
N GLY A 63 -0.73 0.49 -5.82
CA GLY A 63 0.46 1.03 -5.17
C GLY A 63 1.02 2.18 -5.99
N LEU A 64 1.21 3.34 -5.36
CA LEU A 64 1.85 4.48 -6.01
C LEU A 64 3.37 4.25 -6.11
N GLU A 65 3.99 4.82 -7.13
CA GLU A 65 5.42 4.69 -7.38
C GLU A 65 6.11 6.04 -7.19
N THR A 66 7.37 6.01 -6.76
CA THR A 66 8.25 7.19 -6.76
C THR A 66 9.41 6.95 -7.70
N ARG A 67 10.19 8.00 -7.97
CA ARG A 67 11.50 7.87 -8.60
C ARG A 67 12.56 8.03 -7.51
N PRO A 68 13.72 7.36 -7.62
CA PRO A 68 14.86 7.67 -6.78
C PRO A 68 15.24 9.15 -6.96
N TYR A 69 15.82 9.74 -5.91
CA TYR A 69 16.20 11.14 -5.93
C TYR A 69 17.45 11.42 -6.80
N ASN A 70 18.30 10.39 -6.99
CA ASN A 70 19.56 10.47 -7.74
C ASN A 70 19.44 9.92 -9.16
#